data_AF-A0A0Q3VC11-F1
#
_entry.id   AF-A0A0Q3VC11-F1
#
_cell.length_a   1.000
_cell.length_b   1.000
_cell.length_c   1.000
_cell.angle_alpha   90.00
_cell.angle_beta   90.00
_cell.angle_gamma   90.00
#
_symmetry.space_group_name_H-M   'P 1'
#
loop_
_entity.id
_entity.type
_entity.pdbx_description
1 polymer ?
#
loop_
_entity_poly.entity_id
_entity_poly.type
_entity_poly.pdbx_seq_one_letter_code
_entity_poly.pdbx_strand_id
1 'polypeptide(L)' 'MAAEFHQLQRFLRERERLLQAELERVDRAVARAQEAAAAQVSEEMSRLDTLLWEMEGTLQQPPSLFLQDIRRLLER' A
#
# COMPACT_ATOMS: atom_id res chain seq x y z
N MET A 1 -40.64 34.38 7.70
CA MET A 1 -41.00 32.99 7.33
C MET A 1 -40.33 32.50 6.05
N ALA A 2 -40.70 32.95 4.84
CA ALA A 2 -40.09 32.41 3.60
C ALA A 2 -38.58 32.71 3.49
N ALA A 3 -38.12 33.93 3.83
CA ALA A 3 -36.72 34.31 3.76
C ALA A 3 -35.82 33.54 4.75
N GLU A 4 -36.30 33.32 5.98
CA GLU A 4 -35.59 32.53 7.01
C GLU A 4 -35.40 31.08 6.57
N PHE A 5 -36.42 30.50 5.92
CA PHE A 5 -36.34 29.13 5.39
C PHE A 5 -35.31 29.03 4.25
N HIS A 6 -35.24 30.03 3.37
CA HIS A 6 -34.22 30.09 2.31
C HIS A 6 -32.80 30.26 2.88
N GLN A 7 -32.64 31.02 3.97
CA GLN A 7 -31.35 31.15 4.65
C GLN A 7 -30.91 29.84 5.29
N LEU A 8 -31.83 29.13 5.97
CA LEU A 8 -31.55 27.82 6.54
C LEU A 8 -31.17 26.80 5.47
N GLN A 9 -31.87 26.77 4.33
CA GLN A 9 -31.53 25.88 3.21
C GLN A 9 -30.13 26.16 2.66
N ARG A 10 -29.73 27.43 2.52
CA ARG A 10 -28.37 27.79 2.08
C ARG A 10 -27.32 27.31 3.07
N PHE A 11 -27.53 27.57 4.37
CA PHE A 11 -26.64 27.11 5.42
C PHE A 11 -26.46 25.59 5.42
N LEU A 12 -27.55 24.83 5.26
CA LEU A 12 -27.49 23.37 5.18
C LEU A 12 -26.70 22.90 3.95
N ARG A 13 -26.92 23.50 2.79
CA ARG A 13 -26.16 23.18 1.56
C ARG A 13 -24.67 23.49 1.69
N GLU A 14 -24.32 24.60 2.34
CA GLU A 14 -22.91 24.94 2.60
C GLU A 14 -22.27 23.91 3.53
N ARG A 15 -22.97 23.50 4.60
CA ARG A 15 -22.48 22.43 5.49
C ARG A 15 -22.35 21.10 4.79
N GLU A 16 -23.31 20.73 3.96
CA GLU A 16 -23.27 19.50 3.17
C GLU A 16 -22.03 19.48 2.27
N ARG A 17 -21.76 20.57 1.54
CA ARG A 17 -20.56 20.69 0.70
C ARG A 17 -19.26 20.57 1.49
N LEU A 18 -19.19 21.20 2.66
CA LEU A 18 -18.02 21.08 3.54
C LEU A 18 -17.81 19.63 4.01
N LEU A 19 -18.87 18.95 4.40
CA LEU A 19 -18.80 17.55 4.82
C LEU A 19 -18.41 16.63 3.66
N GLN A 20 -18.91 16.88 2.46
CA GLN A 20 -18.53 16.15 1.25
C GLN A 20 -17.03 16.33 0.95
N ALA A 21 -16.51 17.56 1.03
CA ALA A 21 -15.09 17.83 0.82
C ALA A 21 -14.19 17.12 1.84
N GLU A 22 -14.60 17.07 3.11
CA GLU A 22 -13.88 16.32 4.15
C GLU A 22 -13.93 14.80 3.90
N LEU A 23 -15.08 14.27 3.48
CA LEU A 23 -15.21 12.85 3.13
C LEU A 23 -14.27 12.48 1.98
N GLU A 24 -14.28 13.26 0.90
CA GLU A 24 -13.35 13.03 -0.21
C GLU A 24 -11.87 13.12 0.21
N ARG A 25 -11.55 14.01 1.15
CA ARG A 25 -10.19 14.12 1.70
C ARG A 25 -9.80 12.84 2.42
N VAL A 26 -10.69 12.28 3.24
CA VAL A 26 -10.46 11.03 3.95
C VAL A 26 -10.37 9.86 2.97
N ASP A 27 -11.29 9.75 2.01
CA ASP A 27 -11.27 8.69 0.99
C ASP A 27 -9.95 8.69 0.20
N ARG A 28 -9.47 9.86 -0.20
CA ARG A 28 -8.16 10.00 -0.87
C ARG A 28 -7.01 9.60 0.04
N ALA A 29 -7.06 9.91 1.33
CA ALA A 29 -6.02 9.51 2.28
C ALA A 29 -6.00 7.99 2.49
N VAL A 30 -7.18 7.37 2.61
CA VAL A 30 -7.31 5.91 2.72
C VAL A 30 -6.80 5.21 1.47
N ALA A 31 -7.19 5.68 0.28
CA ALA A 31 -6.71 5.12 -0.98
C ALA A 31 -5.18 5.17 -1.11
N ARG A 32 -4.56 6.31 -0.75
CA ARG A 32 -3.10 6.45 -0.74
C ARG A 32 -2.42 5.52 0.26
N ALA A 33 -3.00 5.37 1.46
CA ALA A 33 -2.46 4.46 2.46
C ALA A 33 -2.54 2.99 2.00
N GLN A 34 -3.65 2.60 1.36
CA GLN A 34 -3.82 1.28 0.77
C GLN A 34 -2.82 1.03 -0.37
N GLU A 35 -2.63 1.99 -1.26
CA GLU A 35 -1.68 1.89 -2.36
C GLU A 35 -0.24 1.76 -1.85
N ALA A 36 0.15 2.57 -0.87
CA ALA A 36 1.47 2.48 -0.24
C ALA A 36 1.71 1.12 0.44
N ALA A 37 0.71 0.62 1.18
CA ALA A 37 0.79 -0.70 1.81
C ALA A 37 0.88 -1.82 0.76
N ALA A 38 0.09 -1.74 -0.31
CA ALA A 38 0.15 -2.71 -1.40
C ALA A 38 1.51 -2.70 -2.11
N ALA A 39 2.09 -1.52 -2.34
CA ALA A 39 3.42 -1.38 -2.93
C ALA A 39 4.51 -2.01 -2.03
N GLN A 40 4.46 -1.77 -0.72
CA GLN A 40 5.39 -2.38 0.24
C GLN A 40 5.28 -3.92 0.21
N VAL A 41 4.07 -4.46 0.28
CA VAL A 41 3.85 -5.91 0.22
C VAL A 41 4.35 -6.48 -1.12
N SER A 42 4.08 -5.80 -2.23
CA SER A 42 4.57 -6.23 -3.55
C SER A 42 6.10 -6.23 -3.63
N GLU A 43 6.76 -5.26 -2.99
CA GLU A 43 8.22 -5.23 -2.92
C GLU A 43 8.76 -6.39 -2.08
N GLU A 44 8.18 -6.63 -0.90
CA GLU A 44 8.56 -7.76 -0.03
C GLU A 44 8.35 -9.11 -0.74
N MET A 45 7.23 -9.29 -1.44
CA MET A 45 6.98 -10.48 -2.26
C MET A 45 8.04 -10.63 -3.36
N SER A 46 8.37 -9.56 -4.08
CA SER A 46 9.40 -9.62 -5.13
C SER A 46 10.79 -9.97 -4.58
N ARG A 47 11.11 -9.49 -3.38
CA ARG A 47 12.35 -9.86 -2.67
C ARG A 47 12.35 -11.34 -2.28
N LEU A 48 11.23 -11.85 -1.78
CA LEU A 48 11.08 -13.28 -1.45
C LEU A 48 11.16 -14.16 -2.70
N ASP A 49 10.52 -13.77 -3.81
CA ASP A 49 10.61 -14.50 -5.08
C ASP A 49 12.05 -14.55 -5.60
N THR A 50 12.79 -13.45 -5.47
CA THR A 50 14.22 -13.41 -5.81
C THR A 50 15.01 -14.38 -4.94
N LEU A 51 14.76 -14.39 -3.62
CA LEU A 51 15.42 -15.30 -2.69
C LEU A 51 15.11 -16.76 -3.02
N LEU A 52 13.86 -17.10 -3.32
CA LEU A 52 13.45 -18.44 -3.73
C LEU A 52 14.17 -18.86 -5.02
N TRP A 53 14.25 -17.99 -6.02
CA TRP A 53 14.97 -18.27 -7.26
C TRP A 53 16.47 -18.49 -7.02
N GLU A 54 17.11 -17.68 -6.17
CA GLU A 54 18.50 -17.86 -5.78
C GLU A 54 18.71 -19.19 -5.03
N MET A 55 17.79 -19.57 -4.14
CA MET A 55 17.81 -20.87 -3.44
C MET A 55 17.73 -22.03 -4.43
N GLU A 56 16.76 -21.99 -5.34
CA GLU A 56 16.57 -23.01 -6.38
C GLU A 56 17.81 -23.13 -7.27
N GLY A 57 18.40 -22.00 -7.69
CA GLY A 57 19.64 -21.98 -8.45
C GLY A 57 20.82 -22.55 -7.67
N THR A 58 20.96 -22.20 -6.39
CA THR A 58 22.01 -22.72 -5.50
C THR A 58 21.92 -24.24 -5.36
N LEU A 59 20.70 -24.80 -5.24
CA LEU A 59 20.49 -26.25 -5.16
C LEU A 59 20.95 -27.03 -6.41
N GLN A 60 21.05 -26.38 -7.57
CA GLN A 60 21.53 -27.00 -8.80
C GLN A 60 23.06 -26.96 -8.96
N GLN A 61 23.78 -26.27 -8.06
CA GLN A 61 25.23 -26.11 -8.15
C GLN A 61 25.99 -27.36 -7.68
N PRO A 62 27.24 -27.56 -8.14
CA PRO A 62 28.10 -28.60 -7.59
C PRO A 62 28.43 -28.35 -6.11
N PRO A 63 28.75 -29.41 -5.32
CA PRO A 63 28.87 -29.32 -3.86
C PRO A 63 29.85 -28.27 -3.33
N SER A 64 30.95 -28.01 -4.06
CA SER A 64 31.98 -27.04 -3.65
C SER A 64 31.52 -25.58 -3.73
N LEU A 65 30.63 -25.26 -4.68
CA LEU A 65 30.02 -23.94 -4.83
C LEU A 65 28.79 -23.80 -3.93
N PHE A 66 27.95 -24.84 -3.89
CA PHE A 66 26.78 -24.91 -3.02
C PHE A 66 27.10 -24.54 -1.57
N LEU A 67 28.13 -25.15 -0.97
CA LEU A 67 28.49 -24.90 0.44
C LEU A 67 28.93 -23.46 0.72
N GLN A 68 29.45 -22.74 -0.29
CA GLN A 68 29.84 -21.33 -0.14
C GLN A 68 28.63 -20.42 -0.31
N ASP A 69 27.81 -20.67 -1.33
CA ASP A 69 26.69 -19.80 -1.70
C ASP A 69 25.50 -19.97 -0.76
N ILE A 70 25.20 -21.19 -0.29
CA ILE A 70 24.12 -21.43 0.68
C ILE A 70 24.36 -20.71 2.01
N ARG A 71 25.62 -20.61 2.44
CA ARG A 71 25.97 -19.90 3.67
C ARG A 71 25.66 -18.41 3.55
N ARG A 72 26.03 -17.79 2.43
CA ARG A 72 25.75 -16.36 2.17
C ARG A 72 24.25 -16.10 2.08
N LEU A 73 23.49 -17.04 1.51
CA LEU A 73 22.05 -16.94 1.37
C LEU A 73 21.32 -17.01 2.72
N LEU A 74 21.79 -17.87 3.64
CA LEU A 74 21.25 -18.00 4.99
C LEU A 74 21.62 -16.84 5.94
N GLU A 75 22.60 -16.03 5.56
CA GLU A 75 23.04 -14.84 6.32
C GLU A 75 22.31 -13.54 5.86
N ARG A 76 21.46 -13.61 4.83
CA ARG A 76 20.65 -12.49 4.30
C ARG A 76 19.27 -12.42 4.94
#